data_AF-A0A2M4BMT9-F1
#
_entry.id   AF-A0A2M4BMT9-F1
#
_cell.length_a   1.000
_cell.length_b   1.000
_cell.length_c   1.000
_cell.angle_alpha   90.00
_cell.angle_beta   90.00
_cell.angle_gamma   90.00
#
_symmetry.space_group_name_H-M   'P 1'
#
loop_
_entity.id
_entity.type
_entity.pdbx_description
1 polymer ?
#
loop_
_entity_poly.entity_id
_entity_poly.type
_entity_poly.pdbx_seq_one_letter_code
_entity_poly.pdbx_strand_id
1 'polypeptide(L)'
;MEEFIDLSGDGGVQKRILQEGTGEEKPAKGCTVSLHYTGTLDADGKKFDSSRDRNEPFQFTLGQGSVIKAFDMGVASMKLGEKCILKCAPEYAYGSSGSPPNIPPNATLNFELEILGWKGEDLSPKSDGGIQRFILTAGTGKKRPNPGGMVKLHLVGCHEGRVFEERDVEFAIDEGKEVGVVTGVEIALEKFHKEETSRLILKPQYAFGAEGNSELGVPGNATVEYTVTLKDFECLEPRSMMSPEETLAQGKLLREKGTKYLKENKHELALKMYERALTYLYNKTQEEETIQLAIYLNKILCHQKLNDHDEAKVACMEALKLDSKNVKALYRRGMSNLALGDLDRALQDFSAVLEIEPENKAAQNQATICKHKIKAYNDQQKKVFANMFTKFAQSDSKKAQEEQSRQPDVMKQKFGEWGDDEREHEPTRFEQENPDVIMLNDLHKQFRNM
;
A
#
# COMPACT_ATOMS: atom_id res chain seq x y z
N MET A 1 -31.91 -26.82 -37.26
CA MET A 1 -31.06 -27.20 -36.12
C MET A 1 -29.76 -26.44 -36.34
N GLU A 2 -29.34 -25.59 -35.41
CA GLU A 2 -28.08 -24.87 -35.57
C GLU A 2 -26.93 -25.89 -35.63
N GLU A 3 -26.13 -25.78 -36.68
CA GLU A 3 -25.04 -26.70 -36.99
C GLU A 3 -23.84 -26.44 -36.09
N PHE A 4 -23.02 -27.48 -35.89
CA PHE A 4 -21.74 -27.33 -35.21
C PHE A 4 -20.77 -26.53 -36.08
N ILE A 5 -20.18 -25.49 -35.49
CA ILE A 5 -19.12 -24.67 -36.07
C ILE A 5 -17.78 -25.35 -35.75
N ASP A 6 -16.99 -25.67 -36.77
CA ASP A 6 -15.64 -26.20 -36.59
C ASP A 6 -14.67 -25.06 -36.26
N LEU A 7 -14.11 -25.08 -35.04
CA LEU A 7 -13.17 -24.08 -34.54
C LEU A 7 -11.71 -24.44 -34.84
N SER A 8 -11.39 -25.72 -35.07
CA SER A 8 -10.03 -26.17 -35.36
C SER A 8 -9.75 -26.35 -36.85
N GLY A 9 -10.79 -26.47 -37.67
CA GLY A 9 -10.70 -26.63 -39.12
C GLY A 9 -10.41 -28.07 -39.57
N ASP A 10 -10.16 -28.97 -38.62
CA ASP A 10 -9.99 -30.41 -38.82
C ASP A 10 -11.13 -31.23 -38.18
N GLY A 11 -12.18 -30.57 -37.68
CA GLY A 11 -13.30 -31.18 -36.96
C GLY A 11 -12.98 -31.61 -35.52
N GLY A 12 -11.76 -31.37 -35.02
CA GLY A 12 -11.33 -31.76 -33.68
C GLY A 12 -11.95 -30.95 -32.54
N VAL A 13 -12.33 -29.70 -32.79
CA VAL A 13 -13.01 -28.82 -31.82
C VAL A 13 -14.22 -28.21 -32.48
N GLN A 14 -15.41 -28.65 -32.08
CA GLN A 14 -16.66 -28.18 -32.67
C GLN A 14 -17.53 -27.50 -31.63
N LYS A 15 -18.13 -26.36 -31.99
CA LYS A 15 -18.97 -25.56 -31.10
C LYS A 15 -20.38 -25.45 -31.63
N ARG A 16 -21.37 -25.66 -30.78
CA ARG A 16 -22.78 -25.38 -31.06
C ARG A 16 -23.31 -24.40 -30.02
N ILE A 17 -23.80 -23.26 -30.46
CA ILE A 17 -24.38 -22.26 -29.56
C ILE A 17 -25.75 -22.78 -29.07
N LEU A 18 -26.01 -22.62 -27.77
CA LEU A 18 -27.29 -22.92 -27.14
C LEU A 18 -28.03 -21.64 -26.76
N GLN A 19 -27.26 -20.62 -26.38
CA GLN A 19 -27.76 -19.28 -26.07
C GLN A 19 -26.71 -18.28 -26.53
N GLU A 20 -27.13 -17.32 -27.36
CA GLU A 20 -26.27 -16.23 -27.80
C GLU A 20 -25.84 -15.35 -26.61
N GLY A 21 -24.59 -14.88 -26.65
CA GLY A 21 -24.08 -13.89 -25.72
C GLY A 21 -24.41 -12.46 -26.14
N THR A 22 -24.05 -11.50 -25.29
CA THR A 22 -24.24 -10.07 -25.54
C THR A 22 -22.93 -9.39 -25.93
N GLY A 23 -23.02 -8.38 -26.80
CA GLY A 23 -21.86 -7.60 -27.27
C GLY A 23 -21.04 -8.31 -28.35
N GLU A 24 -20.00 -7.64 -28.82
CA GLU A 24 -19.09 -8.17 -29.83
C GLU A 24 -17.71 -8.54 -29.26
N GLU A 25 -17.43 -8.16 -28.01
CA GLU A 25 -16.16 -8.48 -27.35
C GLU A 25 -16.06 -9.96 -27.01
N LYS A 26 -14.83 -10.48 -27.14
CA LYS A 26 -14.45 -11.85 -26.79
C LYS A 26 -13.22 -11.79 -25.88
N PRO A 27 -13.02 -12.77 -24.99
CA PRO A 27 -11.86 -12.78 -24.11
C PRO A 27 -10.57 -12.92 -24.93
N ALA A 28 -9.63 -12.00 -24.73
CA ALA A 28 -8.31 -12.05 -25.34
C ALA A 28 -7.39 -13.02 -24.58
N LYS A 29 -6.34 -13.50 -25.26
CA LYS A 29 -5.29 -14.30 -24.63
C LYS A 29 -4.70 -13.56 -23.43
N GLY A 30 -4.52 -14.25 -22.30
CA GLY A 30 -4.05 -13.69 -21.04
C GLY A 30 -5.16 -13.17 -20.11
N CYS A 31 -6.41 -13.08 -20.56
CA CYS A 31 -7.53 -12.75 -19.68
C CYS A 31 -7.81 -13.88 -18.69
N THR A 32 -8.19 -13.51 -17.46
CA THR A 32 -8.79 -14.45 -16.50
C THR A 32 -10.26 -14.57 -16.81
N VAL A 33 -10.68 -15.74 -17.31
CA VAL A 33 -12.07 -16.03 -17.66
C VAL A 33 -12.75 -16.75 -16.50
N SER A 34 -14.01 -16.39 -16.23
CA SER A 34 -14.89 -17.08 -15.30
C SER A 34 -16.06 -17.71 -16.07
N LEU A 35 -16.26 -19.02 -15.86
CA LEU A 35 -17.32 -19.77 -16.54
C LEU A 35 -17.92 -20.86 -15.65
N HIS A 36 -19.11 -21.31 -16.01
CA HIS A 36 -19.64 -22.60 -15.61
C HIS A 36 -19.46 -23.62 -16.74
N TYR A 37 -19.14 -24.85 -16.37
CA TYR A 37 -19.15 -25.99 -17.27
C TYR A 37 -19.77 -27.24 -16.66
N THR A 38 -20.23 -28.13 -17.54
CA THR A 38 -20.54 -29.54 -17.28
C THR A 38 -19.90 -30.40 -18.36
N GLY A 39 -19.03 -31.33 -17.97
CA GLY A 39 -18.32 -32.26 -18.85
C GLY A 39 -18.95 -33.64 -18.87
N THR A 40 -19.17 -34.18 -20.06
CA THR A 40 -19.77 -35.50 -20.31
C THR A 40 -18.97 -36.27 -21.37
N LEU A 41 -18.97 -37.61 -21.29
CA LEU A 41 -18.41 -38.46 -22.34
C LEU A 41 -19.38 -38.50 -23.53
N ASP A 42 -18.87 -38.36 -24.76
CA ASP A 42 -19.71 -38.40 -25.97
C ASP A 42 -20.32 -39.79 -26.21
N ALA A 43 -19.63 -40.85 -25.77
CA ALA A 43 -20.03 -42.24 -26.02
C ALA A 43 -21.30 -42.68 -25.26
N ASP A 44 -21.47 -42.24 -24.01
CA ASP A 44 -22.55 -42.70 -23.12
C ASP A 44 -23.27 -41.55 -22.39
N GLY A 45 -22.86 -40.31 -22.60
CA GLY A 45 -23.42 -39.13 -21.93
C GLY A 45 -23.08 -39.03 -20.44
N LYS A 46 -22.20 -39.90 -19.91
CA LYS A 46 -21.87 -39.91 -18.49
C LYS A 46 -21.16 -38.62 -18.10
N LYS A 47 -21.75 -37.90 -17.14
CA LYS A 47 -21.11 -36.73 -16.51
C LYS A 47 -19.90 -37.18 -15.70
N PHE A 48 -18.73 -36.61 -16.02
CA PHE A 48 -17.50 -36.86 -15.28
C PHE A 48 -17.11 -35.70 -14.35
N ASP A 49 -17.53 -34.48 -14.67
CA ASP A 49 -17.23 -33.30 -13.87
C ASP A 49 -18.19 -32.13 -14.17
N SER A 50 -18.47 -31.29 -13.17
CA SER A 50 -19.24 -30.05 -13.36
C SER A 50 -18.92 -29.02 -12.28
N SER A 51 -18.68 -27.79 -12.72
CA SER A 51 -18.57 -26.64 -11.81
C SER A 51 -19.88 -26.32 -11.08
N ARG A 52 -21.04 -26.65 -11.67
CA ARG A 52 -22.35 -26.36 -11.08
C ARG A 52 -22.63 -27.23 -9.87
N ASP A 53 -22.15 -28.48 -9.88
CA ASP A 53 -22.25 -29.38 -8.73
C ASP A 53 -21.50 -28.84 -7.50
N ARG A 54 -20.49 -27.99 -7.74
CA ARG A 54 -19.71 -27.31 -6.69
C ARG A 54 -20.27 -25.96 -6.27
N ASN A 55 -21.26 -25.43 -6.99
CA ASN A 55 -21.79 -24.06 -6.81
C ASN A 55 -20.72 -22.96 -6.86
N GLU A 56 -19.61 -23.19 -7.57
CA GLU A 56 -18.52 -22.23 -7.71
C GLU A 56 -18.09 -22.13 -9.19
N PRO A 57 -17.98 -20.91 -9.76
CA PRO A 57 -17.45 -20.71 -11.10
C PRO A 57 -16.02 -21.22 -11.25
N PHE A 58 -15.73 -21.82 -12.39
CA PHE A 58 -14.36 -22.18 -12.75
C PHE A 58 -13.64 -20.96 -13.34
N GLN A 59 -12.44 -20.68 -12.85
CA GLN A 59 -11.61 -19.59 -13.33
C GLN A 59 -10.27 -20.10 -13.85
N PHE A 60 -9.84 -19.59 -15.00
CA PHE A 60 -8.53 -19.90 -15.57
C PHE A 60 -8.05 -18.76 -16.48
N THR A 61 -6.74 -18.76 -16.79
CA THR A 61 -6.14 -17.78 -17.70
C THR A 61 -6.11 -18.31 -19.12
N LEU A 62 -6.75 -17.59 -20.04
CA LEU A 62 -6.95 -18.02 -21.42
C LEU A 62 -5.63 -18.07 -22.21
N GLY A 63 -5.39 -19.18 -22.88
CA GLY A 63 -4.26 -19.38 -23.80
C GLY A 63 -2.90 -19.57 -23.13
N GLN A 64 -2.87 -19.93 -21.84
CA GLN A 64 -1.66 -20.33 -21.12
C GLN A 64 -1.51 -21.86 -21.00
N GLY A 65 -2.42 -22.65 -21.59
CA GLY A 65 -2.36 -24.12 -21.49
C GLY A 65 -2.68 -24.65 -20.09
N SER A 66 -3.37 -23.86 -19.25
CA SER A 66 -3.86 -24.31 -17.93
C SER A 66 -5.07 -25.25 -18.04
N VAL A 67 -5.65 -25.34 -19.24
CA VAL A 67 -6.81 -26.18 -19.59
C VAL A 67 -6.51 -26.95 -20.87
N ILE A 68 -7.39 -27.87 -21.24
CA ILE A 68 -7.27 -28.60 -22.51
C ILE A 68 -7.31 -27.62 -23.70
N LYS A 69 -6.63 -27.97 -24.81
CA LYS A 69 -6.54 -27.10 -26.01
C LYS A 69 -7.90 -26.69 -26.53
N ALA A 70 -8.87 -27.60 -26.48
CA ALA A 70 -10.24 -27.32 -26.90
C ALA A 70 -10.88 -26.17 -26.08
N PHE A 71 -10.63 -26.09 -24.76
CA PHE A 71 -11.15 -25.00 -23.94
C PHE A 71 -10.55 -23.65 -24.34
N ASP A 72 -9.23 -23.60 -24.54
CA ASP A 72 -8.56 -22.37 -24.97
C ASP A 72 -9.15 -21.84 -26.30
N MET A 73 -9.45 -22.73 -27.26
CA MET A 73 -10.06 -22.37 -28.55
C MET A 73 -11.55 -22.02 -28.42
N GLY A 74 -12.30 -22.85 -27.70
CA GLY A 74 -13.73 -22.70 -27.48
C GLY A 74 -14.06 -21.39 -26.77
N VAL A 75 -13.45 -21.16 -25.62
CA VAL A 75 -13.71 -19.97 -24.79
C VAL A 75 -13.26 -18.68 -25.47
N ALA A 76 -12.16 -18.69 -26.22
CA ALA A 76 -11.73 -17.54 -27.02
C ALA A 76 -12.77 -17.12 -28.10
N SER A 77 -13.67 -18.02 -28.48
CA SER A 77 -14.73 -17.74 -29.45
C SER A 77 -16.02 -17.20 -28.84
N MET A 78 -16.19 -17.26 -27.50
CA MET A 78 -17.44 -16.97 -26.82
C MET A 78 -17.65 -15.49 -26.52
N LYS A 79 -18.91 -15.05 -26.55
CA LYS A 79 -19.36 -13.72 -26.11
C LYS A 79 -19.85 -13.74 -24.67
N LEU A 80 -19.89 -12.60 -23.98
CA LEU A 80 -20.36 -12.51 -22.59
C LEU A 80 -21.77 -13.10 -22.42
N GLY A 81 -21.96 -14.01 -21.46
CA GLY A 81 -23.23 -14.67 -21.19
C GLY A 81 -23.62 -15.79 -22.16
N GLU A 82 -22.80 -16.07 -23.17
CA GLU A 82 -23.05 -17.14 -24.14
C GLU A 82 -23.05 -18.52 -23.48
N LYS A 83 -23.95 -19.39 -23.93
CA LYS A 83 -23.95 -20.82 -23.61
C LYS A 83 -23.71 -21.63 -24.87
N CYS A 84 -22.81 -22.60 -24.82
CA CYS A 84 -22.53 -23.47 -25.96
C CYS A 84 -22.21 -24.90 -25.54
N ILE A 85 -22.34 -25.84 -26.47
CA ILE A 85 -21.74 -27.17 -26.37
C ILE A 85 -20.46 -27.16 -27.18
N LEU A 86 -19.37 -27.56 -26.54
CA LEU A 86 -18.07 -27.78 -27.16
C LEU A 86 -17.79 -29.28 -27.21
N LYS A 87 -17.73 -29.83 -28.42
CA LYS A 87 -17.34 -31.21 -28.70
C LYS A 87 -15.84 -31.25 -28.98
N CYS A 88 -15.13 -32.08 -28.23
CA CYS A 88 -13.67 -32.10 -28.18
C CYS A 88 -13.16 -33.50 -28.54
N ALA A 89 -12.45 -33.62 -29.66
CA ALA A 89 -11.68 -34.81 -30.01
C ALA A 89 -10.51 -35.03 -29.03
N PRO A 90 -10.05 -36.27 -28.85
CA PRO A 90 -9.03 -36.60 -27.86
C PRO A 90 -7.71 -35.83 -28.05
N GLU A 91 -7.30 -35.51 -29.27
CA GLU A 91 -6.08 -34.76 -29.61
C GLU A 91 -6.07 -33.33 -29.04
N TYR A 92 -7.26 -32.78 -28.83
CA TYR A 92 -7.51 -31.46 -28.24
C TYR A 92 -7.95 -31.53 -26.77
N ALA A 93 -8.04 -32.73 -26.20
CA ALA A 93 -8.42 -33.03 -24.83
C ALA A 93 -7.29 -33.79 -24.08
N TYR A 94 -7.50 -35.05 -23.70
CA TYR A 94 -6.58 -35.85 -22.88
C TYR A 94 -5.82 -36.94 -23.67
N GLY A 95 -6.02 -37.02 -24.98
CA GLY A 95 -5.30 -37.91 -25.89
C GLY A 95 -5.40 -39.40 -25.52
N SER A 96 -4.38 -40.16 -25.92
CA SER A 96 -4.29 -41.61 -25.68
C SER A 96 -4.06 -41.99 -24.23
N SER A 97 -3.66 -41.05 -23.37
CA SER A 97 -3.49 -41.31 -21.95
C SER A 97 -4.81 -41.21 -21.18
N GLY A 98 -5.76 -40.38 -21.64
CA GLY A 98 -6.97 -40.07 -20.89
C GLY A 98 -6.67 -39.35 -19.57
N SER A 99 -7.63 -39.39 -18.64
CA SER A 99 -7.47 -38.93 -17.25
C SER A 99 -8.19 -39.91 -16.32
N PRO A 100 -7.54 -41.05 -16.00
CA PRO A 100 -8.13 -42.08 -15.14
C PRO A 100 -8.47 -41.55 -13.73
N PRO A 101 -9.54 -42.06 -13.08
CA PRO A 101 -10.43 -43.13 -13.55
C PRO A 101 -11.61 -42.63 -14.40
N ASN A 102 -11.78 -41.32 -14.54
CA ASN A 102 -13.02 -40.72 -15.05
C ASN A 102 -13.05 -40.55 -16.57
N ILE A 103 -11.88 -40.34 -17.20
CA ILE A 103 -11.75 -40.09 -18.63
C ILE A 103 -10.90 -41.21 -19.25
N PRO A 104 -11.48 -42.08 -20.07
CA PRO A 104 -10.73 -43.13 -20.77
C PRO A 104 -9.72 -42.59 -21.79
N PRO A 105 -8.72 -43.41 -22.18
CA PRO A 105 -7.91 -43.19 -23.38
C PRO A 105 -8.73 -42.87 -24.63
N ASN A 106 -8.29 -41.89 -25.42
CA ASN A 106 -8.89 -41.50 -26.70
C ASN A 106 -10.39 -41.12 -26.62
N ALA A 107 -10.85 -40.67 -25.46
CA ALA A 107 -12.24 -40.27 -25.28
C ALA A 107 -12.56 -38.95 -25.98
N THR A 108 -13.69 -38.91 -26.70
CA THR A 108 -14.32 -37.68 -27.17
C THR A 108 -15.21 -37.12 -26.07
N LEU A 109 -15.10 -35.83 -25.79
CA LEU A 109 -15.77 -35.17 -24.67
C LEU A 109 -16.74 -34.10 -25.16
N ASN A 110 -17.87 -33.95 -24.48
CA ASN A 110 -18.79 -32.83 -24.67
C ASN A 110 -18.80 -31.96 -23.42
N PHE A 111 -18.61 -30.67 -23.61
CA PHE A 111 -18.70 -29.68 -22.53
C PHE A 111 -19.82 -28.68 -22.83
N GLU A 112 -20.80 -28.61 -21.94
CA GLU A 112 -21.71 -27.47 -21.89
C GLU A 112 -21.03 -26.35 -21.12
N LEU A 113 -20.80 -25.21 -21.77
CA LEU A 113 -20.11 -24.04 -21.22
C LEU A 113 -21.08 -22.86 -21.11
N GLU A 114 -20.94 -22.06 -20.06
CA GLU A 114 -21.59 -20.76 -19.86
C GLU A 114 -20.54 -19.76 -19.39
N ILE A 115 -20.21 -18.76 -20.21
CA ILE A 115 -19.22 -17.74 -19.83
C ILE A 115 -19.88 -16.64 -19.00
N LEU A 116 -19.38 -16.42 -17.79
CA LEU A 116 -19.92 -15.44 -16.85
C LEU A 116 -19.26 -14.07 -17.02
N GLY A 117 -18.00 -14.06 -17.45
CA GLY A 117 -17.24 -12.85 -17.72
C GLY A 117 -15.74 -13.08 -17.70
N TRP A 118 -14.97 -12.03 -17.93
CA TRP A 118 -13.52 -12.08 -17.89
C TRP A 118 -12.94 -10.77 -17.40
N LYS A 119 -11.69 -10.84 -16.94
CA LYS A 119 -10.89 -9.69 -16.53
C LYS A 119 -9.59 -9.70 -17.32
N GLY A 120 -9.12 -8.52 -17.70
CA GLY A 120 -7.80 -8.36 -18.30
C GLY A 120 -6.71 -8.74 -17.30
N GLU A 121 -5.51 -8.99 -17.81
CA GLU A 121 -4.33 -9.24 -16.99
C GLU A 121 -4.05 -8.02 -16.10
N ASP A 122 -3.93 -8.24 -14.79
CA ASP A 122 -3.67 -7.17 -13.84
C ASP A 122 -2.18 -6.80 -13.83
N LEU A 123 -1.86 -5.60 -14.30
CA LEU A 123 -0.51 -5.03 -14.31
C LEU A 123 -0.29 -4.02 -13.18
N SER A 124 -1.26 -3.85 -12.27
CA SER A 124 -1.11 -2.93 -11.15
C SER A 124 0.00 -3.40 -10.20
N PRO A 125 0.87 -2.49 -9.70
CA PRO A 125 1.93 -2.86 -8.76
C PRO A 125 1.43 -3.48 -7.45
N LYS A 126 0.15 -3.25 -7.10
CA LYS A 126 -0.48 -3.73 -5.87
C LYS A 126 -1.44 -4.91 -6.09
N SER A 127 -1.53 -5.44 -7.30
CA SER A 127 -2.53 -6.47 -7.67
C SER A 127 -3.97 -6.06 -7.29
N ASP A 128 -4.30 -4.78 -7.49
CA ASP A 128 -5.59 -4.17 -7.13
C ASP A 128 -6.57 -4.08 -8.31
N GLY A 129 -6.21 -4.66 -9.46
CA GLY A 129 -6.96 -4.60 -10.70
C GLY A 129 -7.06 -3.19 -11.28
N GLY A 130 -6.19 -2.26 -10.88
CA GLY A 130 -6.23 -0.87 -11.32
C GLY A 130 -5.67 -0.62 -12.71
N ILE A 131 -4.89 -1.56 -13.25
CA ILE A 131 -4.38 -1.54 -14.62
C ILE A 131 -4.70 -2.90 -15.23
N GLN A 132 -5.74 -2.97 -16.05
CA GLN A 132 -6.12 -4.22 -16.73
C GLN A 132 -5.71 -4.18 -18.18
N ARG A 133 -4.92 -5.17 -18.62
CA ARG A 133 -4.46 -5.31 -20.01
C ARG A 133 -5.26 -6.36 -20.77
N PHE A 134 -5.64 -6.02 -22.00
CA PHE A 134 -6.24 -6.90 -22.99
C PHE A 134 -5.41 -6.83 -24.27
N ILE A 135 -4.69 -7.91 -24.60
CA ILE A 135 -3.82 -7.95 -25.77
C ILE A 135 -4.69 -8.08 -27.02
N LEU A 136 -4.67 -7.08 -27.90
CA LEU A 136 -5.41 -7.09 -29.17
C LEU A 136 -4.57 -7.73 -30.28
N THR A 137 -3.31 -7.28 -30.37
CA THR A 137 -2.31 -7.83 -31.30
C THR A 137 -1.07 -8.18 -30.50
N ALA A 138 -0.65 -9.45 -30.56
CA ALA A 138 0.55 -9.91 -29.88
C ALA A 138 1.80 -9.27 -30.48
N GLY A 139 2.70 -8.77 -29.63
CA GLY A 139 3.99 -8.27 -30.07
C GLY A 139 5.01 -9.38 -30.33
N THR A 140 6.19 -8.97 -30.77
CA THR A 140 7.33 -9.83 -31.13
C THR A 140 8.53 -9.57 -30.23
N GLY A 141 9.45 -10.54 -30.20
CA GLY A 141 10.70 -10.46 -29.43
C GLY A 141 10.56 -10.84 -27.96
N LYS A 142 11.71 -10.96 -27.29
CA LYS A 142 11.81 -11.36 -25.87
C LYS A 142 12.12 -10.20 -24.92
N LYS A 143 12.73 -9.13 -25.43
CA LYS A 143 13.05 -7.94 -24.65
C LYS A 143 11.78 -7.13 -24.40
N ARG A 144 11.80 -6.32 -23.34
CA ARG A 144 10.73 -5.39 -22.97
C ARG A 144 11.33 -4.04 -22.61
N PRO A 145 10.58 -2.95 -22.75
CA PRO A 145 11.00 -1.65 -22.25
C PRO A 145 11.37 -1.72 -20.77
N ASN A 146 12.37 -0.94 -20.35
CA ASN A 146 12.80 -0.84 -18.97
C ASN A 146 12.79 0.62 -18.48
N PRO A 147 12.75 0.85 -17.15
CA PRO A 147 12.81 2.18 -16.56
C PRO A 147 13.89 3.05 -17.22
N GLY A 148 13.44 4.16 -17.79
CA GLY A 148 14.13 5.15 -18.61
C GLY A 148 14.87 4.68 -19.86
N GLY A 149 14.50 3.54 -20.43
CA GLY A 149 14.65 3.28 -21.85
C GLY A 149 13.67 4.11 -22.68
N MET A 150 14.01 4.38 -23.93
CA MET A 150 13.17 5.17 -24.84
C MET A 150 12.10 4.30 -25.46
N VAL A 151 10.86 4.78 -25.50
CA VAL A 151 9.72 4.10 -26.15
C VAL A 151 9.10 5.00 -27.21
N LYS A 152 8.69 4.38 -28.33
CA LYS A 152 7.94 5.01 -29.42
C LYS A 152 6.61 4.29 -29.53
N LEU A 153 5.51 5.02 -29.31
CA LEU A 153 4.19 4.41 -29.31
C LEU A 153 3.14 5.29 -29.98
N HIS A 154 2.07 4.65 -30.44
CA HIS A 154 0.81 5.29 -30.79
C HIS A 154 -0.16 5.15 -29.61
N LEU A 155 -0.72 6.26 -29.17
CA LEU A 155 -1.59 6.34 -28.00
C LEU A 155 -2.97 6.83 -28.42
N VAL A 156 -4.01 6.08 -28.05
CA VAL A 156 -5.42 6.50 -28.20
C VAL A 156 -6.11 6.41 -26.85
N GLY A 157 -6.51 7.55 -26.29
CA GLY A 157 -7.25 7.65 -25.04
C GLY A 157 -8.74 7.82 -25.28
N CYS A 158 -9.55 7.00 -24.61
CA CYS A 158 -11.00 6.95 -24.74
C CYS A 158 -11.67 6.98 -23.35
N HIS A 159 -12.77 7.70 -23.24
CA HIS A 159 -13.62 7.69 -22.06
C HIS A 159 -15.09 7.65 -22.49
N GLU A 160 -15.83 6.64 -22.02
CA GLU A 160 -17.25 6.41 -22.37
C GLU A 160 -17.51 6.41 -23.90
N GLY A 161 -16.58 5.85 -24.68
CA GLY A 161 -16.67 5.78 -26.14
C GLY A 161 -16.23 7.06 -26.87
N ARG A 162 -15.91 8.15 -26.15
CA ARG A 162 -15.33 9.36 -26.74
C ARG A 162 -13.80 9.28 -26.72
N VAL A 163 -13.19 9.31 -27.90
CA VAL A 163 -11.74 9.53 -28.03
C VAL A 163 -11.42 10.96 -27.60
N PHE A 164 -10.57 11.11 -26.57
CA PHE A 164 -10.13 12.42 -26.06
C PHE A 164 -8.69 12.75 -26.44
N GLU A 165 -7.87 11.74 -26.77
CA GLU A 165 -6.54 11.96 -27.35
C GLU A 165 -6.19 10.86 -28.35
N GLU A 166 -5.47 11.23 -29.40
CA GLU A 166 -4.87 10.30 -30.36
C GLU A 166 -3.59 10.93 -30.90
N ARG A 167 -2.44 10.29 -30.66
CA ARG A 167 -1.14 10.81 -31.11
C ARG A 167 -0.05 9.76 -31.05
N ASP A 168 0.99 10.00 -31.84
CA ASP A 168 2.28 9.35 -31.65
C ASP A 168 3.09 10.11 -30.60
N VAL A 169 3.74 9.38 -29.69
CA VAL A 169 4.58 9.96 -28.65
C VAL A 169 5.85 9.13 -28.46
N GLU A 170 6.94 9.84 -28.22
CA GLU A 170 8.25 9.28 -27.91
C GLU A 170 8.76 9.88 -26.60
N PHE A 171 9.13 9.04 -25.65
CA PHE A 171 9.61 9.46 -24.34
C PHE A 171 10.42 8.36 -23.66
N ALA A 172 11.15 8.71 -22.60
CA ALA A 172 11.81 7.73 -21.75
C ALA A 172 10.85 7.28 -20.65
N ILE A 173 10.75 5.98 -20.37
CA ILE A 173 9.97 5.46 -19.24
C ILE A 173 10.39 6.18 -17.94
N ASP A 174 9.43 6.51 -17.07
CA ASP A 174 9.54 7.39 -15.90
C ASP A 174 9.41 8.89 -16.16
N GLU A 175 9.52 9.30 -17.43
CA GLU A 175 9.38 10.69 -17.87
C GLU A 175 8.04 10.89 -18.63
N GLY A 176 7.10 9.94 -18.61
CA GLY A 176 5.83 10.02 -19.37
C GLY A 176 4.91 11.15 -18.94
N LYS A 177 4.90 11.49 -17.64
CA LYS A 177 4.17 12.67 -17.12
C LYS A 177 4.55 13.98 -17.85
N GLU A 178 5.79 14.11 -18.30
CA GLU A 178 6.26 15.32 -19.03
C GLU A 178 5.62 15.48 -20.40
N VAL A 179 5.31 14.36 -21.04
CA VAL A 179 4.67 14.32 -22.35
C VAL A 179 3.18 14.07 -22.24
N GLY A 180 2.59 14.19 -21.05
CA GLY A 180 1.16 14.01 -20.80
C GLY A 180 0.68 12.56 -20.86
N VAL A 181 1.58 11.58 -20.70
CA VAL A 181 1.21 10.16 -20.61
C VAL A 181 0.88 9.83 -19.15
N VAL A 182 -0.27 9.19 -18.93
CA VAL A 182 -0.72 8.79 -17.59
C VAL A 182 0.10 7.62 -17.03
N THR A 183 0.26 7.58 -15.71
CA THR A 183 1.14 6.61 -15.03
C THR A 183 0.78 5.15 -15.30
N GLY A 184 -0.51 4.83 -15.46
CA GLY A 184 -0.95 3.48 -15.77
C GLY A 184 -0.47 2.97 -17.14
N VAL A 185 -0.36 3.85 -18.13
CA VAL A 185 0.21 3.52 -19.44
C VAL A 185 1.70 3.24 -19.29
N GLU A 186 2.44 4.08 -18.55
CA GLU A 186 3.88 3.87 -18.29
C GLU A 186 4.16 2.52 -17.62
N ILE A 187 3.41 2.19 -16.56
CA ILE A 187 3.57 0.91 -15.85
C ILE A 187 3.28 -0.28 -16.79
N ALA A 188 2.25 -0.17 -17.63
CA ALA A 188 1.89 -1.24 -18.55
C ALA A 188 2.96 -1.47 -19.64
N LEU A 189 3.63 -0.41 -20.10
CA LEU A 189 4.64 -0.48 -21.16
C LEU A 189 5.83 -1.39 -20.80
N GLU A 190 6.19 -1.51 -19.53
CA GLU A 190 7.25 -2.44 -19.07
C GLU A 190 6.90 -3.91 -19.33
N LYS A 191 5.63 -4.23 -19.59
CA LYS A 191 5.15 -5.59 -19.88
C LYS A 191 4.82 -5.83 -21.34
N PHE A 192 4.91 -4.80 -22.18
CA PHE A 192 4.69 -4.91 -23.62
C PHE A 192 5.89 -5.49 -24.35
N HIS A 193 5.60 -6.09 -25.51
CA HIS A 193 6.59 -6.50 -26.51
C HIS A 193 6.56 -5.54 -27.70
N LYS A 194 7.61 -5.57 -28.52
CA LYS A 194 7.68 -4.73 -29.72
C LYS A 194 6.50 -5.04 -30.65
N GLU A 195 5.88 -4.02 -31.24
CA GLU A 195 4.69 -4.11 -32.10
C GLU A 195 3.42 -4.64 -31.40
N GLU A 196 3.44 -4.81 -30.08
CA GLU A 196 2.23 -5.17 -29.32
C GLU A 196 1.21 -4.03 -29.38
N THR A 197 -0.05 -4.38 -29.65
CA THR A 197 -1.19 -3.48 -29.48
C THR A 197 -2.10 -4.04 -28.39
N SER A 198 -2.29 -3.26 -27.34
CA SER A 198 -3.03 -3.66 -26.16
C SER A 198 -4.01 -2.58 -25.74
N ARG A 199 -5.23 -2.99 -25.37
CA ARG A 199 -6.20 -2.14 -24.68
C ARG A 199 -5.94 -2.20 -23.18
N LEU A 200 -5.89 -1.05 -22.54
CA LEU A 200 -5.71 -0.87 -21.11
C LEU A 200 -6.96 -0.24 -20.52
N ILE A 201 -7.49 -0.80 -19.43
CA ILE A 201 -8.51 -0.17 -18.61
C ILE A 201 -7.82 0.32 -17.34
N LEU A 202 -7.84 1.64 -17.12
CA LEU A 202 -7.13 2.30 -16.04
C LEU A 202 -8.11 2.89 -15.04
N LYS A 203 -8.04 2.42 -13.80
CA LYS A 203 -8.76 3.05 -12.67
C LYS A 203 -8.18 4.44 -12.38
N PRO A 204 -8.92 5.33 -11.70
CA PRO A 204 -8.54 6.74 -11.56
C PRO A 204 -7.15 6.96 -10.97
N GLN A 205 -6.74 6.14 -9.99
CA GLN A 205 -5.43 6.27 -9.35
C GLN A 205 -4.23 6.02 -10.29
N TYR A 206 -4.47 5.37 -11.44
CA TYR A 206 -3.47 5.13 -12.49
C TYR A 206 -3.71 6.00 -13.74
N ALA A 207 -4.69 6.90 -13.70
CA ALA A 207 -5.07 7.81 -14.78
C ALA A 207 -4.99 9.27 -14.31
N PHE A 208 -6.13 9.98 -14.26
CA PHE A 208 -6.20 11.41 -13.92
C PHE A 208 -6.63 11.69 -12.46
N GLY A 209 -6.76 10.66 -11.63
CA GLY A 209 -7.06 10.80 -10.21
C GLY A 209 -8.41 11.48 -9.93
N ALA A 210 -8.50 12.13 -8.76
CA ALA A 210 -9.72 12.82 -8.32
C ALA A 210 -9.99 14.13 -9.05
N GLU A 211 -8.96 14.75 -9.63
CA GLU A 211 -9.08 16.04 -10.33
C GLU A 211 -9.61 15.86 -11.77
N GLY A 212 -9.30 14.71 -12.40
CA GLY A 212 -9.64 14.48 -13.79
C GLY A 212 -8.75 15.30 -14.72
N ASN A 213 -9.20 15.51 -15.96
CA ASN A 213 -8.53 16.36 -16.91
C ASN A 213 -9.57 17.18 -17.70
N SER A 214 -9.73 18.45 -17.31
CA SER A 214 -10.72 19.33 -17.92
C SER A 214 -10.42 19.66 -19.39
N GLU A 215 -9.14 19.72 -19.78
CA GLU A 215 -8.74 20.01 -21.17
C GLU A 215 -9.10 18.85 -22.10
N LEU A 216 -8.95 17.61 -21.63
CA LEU A 216 -9.35 16.40 -22.34
C LEU A 216 -10.83 16.04 -22.11
N GLY A 217 -11.54 16.83 -21.30
CA GLY A 217 -12.93 16.61 -20.91
C GLY A 217 -13.18 15.31 -20.16
N VAL A 218 -12.19 14.83 -19.39
CA VAL A 218 -12.27 13.63 -18.56
C VAL A 218 -12.60 14.04 -17.13
N PRO A 219 -13.69 13.53 -16.53
CA PRO A 219 -14.08 13.92 -15.19
C PRO A 219 -13.13 13.34 -14.12
N GLY A 220 -13.17 13.94 -12.93
CA GLY A 220 -12.48 13.41 -11.75
C GLY A 220 -13.01 12.02 -11.37
N ASN A 221 -12.12 11.15 -10.89
CA ASN A 221 -12.40 9.75 -10.57
C ASN A 221 -12.92 8.92 -11.76
N ALA A 222 -12.65 9.33 -12.99
CA ALA A 222 -12.99 8.56 -14.18
C ALA A 222 -12.07 7.34 -14.37
N THR A 223 -12.68 6.20 -14.68
CA THR A 223 -11.97 5.11 -15.36
C THR A 223 -11.86 5.45 -16.84
N VAL A 224 -10.67 5.29 -17.39
CA VAL A 224 -10.38 5.59 -18.80
C VAL A 224 -9.80 4.36 -19.50
N GLU A 225 -10.00 4.31 -20.81
CA GLU A 225 -9.47 3.27 -21.67
C GLU A 225 -8.36 3.84 -22.55
N TYR A 226 -7.27 3.09 -22.69
CA TYR A 226 -6.20 3.43 -23.62
C TYR A 226 -5.94 2.28 -24.56
N THR A 227 -5.96 2.53 -25.86
CA THR A 227 -5.39 1.61 -26.84
C THR A 227 -3.98 2.06 -27.14
N VAL A 228 -3.01 1.20 -26.86
CA VAL A 228 -1.59 1.52 -26.96
C VAL A 228 -0.91 0.55 -27.91
N THR A 229 -0.25 1.08 -28.93
CA THR A 229 0.59 0.31 -29.85
C THR A 229 2.04 0.69 -29.62
N LEU A 230 2.84 -0.24 -29.08
CA LEU A 230 4.28 -0.04 -28.91
C LEU A 230 4.98 -0.30 -30.23
N LYS A 231 5.36 0.76 -30.95
CA LYS A 231 6.01 0.65 -32.25
C LYS A 231 7.45 0.15 -32.11
N ASP A 232 8.21 0.78 -31.23
CA ASP A 232 9.60 0.41 -30.97
C ASP A 232 10.07 0.87 -29.59
N PHE A 233 11.20 0.32 -29.12
CA PHE A 233 11.84 0.79 -27.89
C PHE A 233 13.34 0.48 -27.87
N GLU A 234 14.07 1.27 -27.10
CA GLU A 234 15.48 1.08 -26.78
C GLU A 234 15.62 0.91 -25.27
N CYS A 235 16.07 -0.28 -24.84
CA CYS A 235 16.35 -0.50 -23.43
C CYS A 235 17.58 0.30 -23.02
N LEU A 236 17.57 0.88 -21.82
CA LEU A 236 18.82 1.32 -21.22
C LEU A 236 19.60 0.08 -20.75
N GLU A 237 20.87 0.00 -21.12
CA GLU A 237 21.73 -1.11 -20.70
C GLU A 237 21.85 -1.13 -19.16
N PRO A 238 21.83 -2.33 -18.53
CA PRO A 238 22.05 -2.44 -17.10
C PRO A 238 23.51 -2.12 -16.79
N ARG A 239 23.75 -1.57 -15.60
CA ARG A 239 25.09 -1.23 -15.12
C ARG A 239 26.10 -2.38 -15.26
N SER A 240 25.67 -3.63 -15.07
CA SER A 240 26.52 -4.82 -15.16
C SER A 240 27.14 -5.06 -16.54
N MET A 241 26.60 -4.43 -17.59
CA MET A 241 27.07 -4.54 -18.97
C MET A 241 27.85 -3.30 -19.42
N MET A 242 28.02 -2.30 -18.55
CA MET A 242 28.72 -1.05 -18.85
C MET A 242 30.13 -1.06 -18.26
N SER A 243 31.06 -0.40 -18.94
CA SER A 243 32.37 -0.05 -18.40
C SER A 243 32.27 1.03 -17.32
N PRO A 244 33.27 1.16 -16.41
CA PRO A 244 33.29 2.22 -15.42
C PRO A 244 33.14 3.63 -16.02
N GLU A 245 33.77 3.89 -17.16
CA GLU A 245 33.68 5.18 -17.87
C GLU A 245 32.26 5.47 -18.37
N GLU A 246 31.59 4.48 -18.95
CA GLU A 246 30.20 4.59 -19.41
C GLU A 246 29.24 4.80 -18.23
N THR A 247 29.43 4.07 -17.12
CA THR A 247 28.60 4.25 -15.92
C THR A 247 28.74 5.64 -15.31
N LEU A 248 29.96 6.19 -15.30
CA LEU A 248 30.24 7.54 -14.83
C LEU A 248 29.59 8.60 -15.75
N ALA A 249 29.74 8.43 -17.06
CA ALA A 249 29.12 9.31 -18.05
C ALA A 249 27.59 9.31 -17.91
N GLN A 250 26.98 8.14 -17.74
CA GLN A 250 25.54 7.99 -17.55
C GLN A 250 25.07 8.63 -16.24
N GLY A 251 25.81 8.44 -15.14
CA GLY A 251 25.53 9.09 -13.86
C GLY A 251 25.57 10.62 -13.96
N LYS A 252 26.55 11.18 -14.70
CA LYS A 252 26.66 12.62 -14.95
C LYS A 252 25.47 13.15 -15.77
N LEU A 253 25.11 12.45 -16.85
CA LEU A 253 23.98 12.81 -17.71
C LEU A 253 22.66 12.87 -16.93
N LEU A 254 22.39 11.84 -16.10
CA LEU A 254 21.18 11.77 -15.28
C LEU A 254 21.15 12.86 -14.20
N ARG A 255 22.29 13.19 -13.58
CA ARG A 255 22.40 14.32 -12.64
C ARG A 255 22.06 15.65 -13.33
N GLU A 256 22.54 15.86 -14.55
CA GLU A 256 22.26 17.07 -15.33
C GLU A 256 20.78 17.17 -15.69
N LYS A 257 20.17 16.07 -16.15
CA LYS A 257 18.70 15.97 -16.33
C LYS A 257 17.94 16.31 -15.06
N GLY A 258 18.30 15.71 -13.92
CA GLY A 258 17.66 16.01 -12.63
C GLY A 258 17.80 17.49 -12.24
N THR A 259 18.95 18.09 -12.53
CA THR A 259 19.20 19.52 -12.27
C THR A 259 18.37 20.42 -13.19
N LYS A 260 18.12 20.01 -14.43
CA LYS A 260 17.18 20.69 -15.34
C LYS A 260 15.77 20.66 -14.76
N TYR A 261 15.27 19.48 -14.36
CA TYR A 261 13.94 19.35 -13.75
C TYR A 261 13.80 20.12 -12.44
N LEU A 262 14.85 20.17 -11.62
CA LEU A 262 14.88 20.99 -10.41
C LEU A 262 14.69 22.48 -10.72
N LYS A 263 15.29 23.00 -11.79
CA LYS A 263 15.11 24.40 -12.24
C LYS A 263 13.70 24.66 -12.76
N GLU A 264 13.08 23.66 -13.36
CA GLU A 264 11.68 23.71 -13.84
C GLU A 264 10.65 23.47 -12.73
N ASN A 265 11.07 23.36 -11.46
CA ASN A 265 10.25 23.03 -10.29
C ASN A 265 9.55 21.65 -10.35
N LYS A 266 10.04 20.75 -11.20
CA LYS A 266 9.56 19.37 -11.34
C LYS A 266 10.27 18.45 -10.35
N HIS A 267 10.00 18.64 -9.06
CA HIS A 267 10.75 18.01 -7.97
C HIS A 267 10.66 16.48 -7.97
N GLU A 268 9.49 15.89 -8.25
CA GLU A 268 9.29 14.43 -8.31
C GLU A 268 10.16 13.78 -9.40
N LEU A 269 10.16 14.35 -10.61
CA LEU A 269 10.96 13.85 -11.74
C LEU A 269 12.45 14.05 -11.48
N ALA A 270 12.84 15.17 -10.88
CA ALA A 270 14.21 15.40 -10.47
C ALA A 270 14.69 14.30 -9.50
N LEU A 271 13.85 13.92 -8.51
CA LEU A 271 14.16 12.83 -7.58
C LEU A 271 14.37 11.49 -8.29
N LYS A 272 13.49 11.13 -9.23
CA LYS A 272 13.65 9.90 -10.03
C LYS A 272 14.97 9.88 -10.80
N MET A 273 15.33 10.99 -11.45
CA MET A 273 16.60 11.10 -12.18
C MET A 273 17.81 10.97 -11.25
N TYR A 274 17.75 11.58 -10.07
CA TYR A 274 18.81 11.48 -9.07
C TYR A 274 18.96 10.06 -8.50
N GLU A 275 17.86 9.38 -8.22
CA GLU A 275 17.88 7.98 -7.76
C GLU A 275 18.50 7.07 -8.79
N ARG A 276 18.10 7.22 -10.05
CA ARG A 276 18.69 6.48 -11.15
C ARG A 276 20.17 6.80 -11.32
N ALA A 277 20.58 8.07 -11.21
CA ALA A 277 21.99 8.45 -11.26
C ALA A 277 22.83 7.73 -10.18
N LEU A 278 22.30 7.62 -8.95
CA LEU A 278 22.97 6.92 -7.86
C LEU A 278 23.12 5.42 -8.11
N THR A 279 22.25 4.79 -8.90
CA THR A 279 22.42 3.36 -9.27
C THR A 279 23.67 3.12 -10.13
N TYR A 280 24.09 4.11 -10.92
CA TYR A 280 25.26 4.04 -11.79
C TYR A 280 26.57 4.43 -11.08
N LEU A 281 26.51 5.31 -10.08
CA LEU A 281 27.67 5.78 -9.32
C LEU A 281 27.92 4.87 -8.09
N TYR A 282 28.93 4.02 -8.12
CA TYR A 282 29.18 3.03 -7.05
C TYR A 282 30.64 2.66 -6.82
N ASN A 283 31.52 2.88 -7.79
CA ASN A 283 32.91 2.45 -7.74
C ASN A 283 33.72 3.18 -6.64
N LYS A 284 33.09 4.11 -5.91
CA LYS A 284 33.66 4.87 -4.78
C LYS A 284 34.96 5.57 -5.16
N THR A 285 35.06 6.04 -6.39
CA THR A 285 36.13 6.93 -6.77
C THR A 285 35.88 8.31 -6.17
N GLN A 286 36.94 9.07 -5.92
CA GLN A 286 36.80 10.42 -5.39
C GLN A 286 35.89 11.30 -6.27
N GLU A 287 35.98 11.14 -7.59
CA GLU A 287 35.11 11.85 -8.53
C GLU A 287 33.65 11.44 -8.37
N GLU A 288 33.34 10.14 -8.30
CA GLU A 288 31.97 9.66 -8.07
C GLU A 288 31.41 10.15 -6.73
N GLU A 289 32.19 10.14 -5.66
CA GLU A 289 31.75 10.63 -4.35
C GLU A 289 31.39 12.12 -4.38
N THR A 290 32.15 12.94 -5.11
CA THR A 290 31.80 14.37 -5.28
C THR A 290 30.49 14.56 -6.05
N ILE A 291 30.25 13.71 -7.05
CA ILE A 291 29.02 13.73 -7.86
C ILE A 291 27.84 13.25 -7.01
N GLN A 292 28.00 12.15 -6.26
CA GLN A 292 26.99 11.62 -5.33
C GLN A 292 26.63 12.65 -4.26
N LEU A 293 27.62 13.32 -3.66
CA LEU A 293 27.39 14.39 -2.68
C LEU A 293 26.53 15.51 -3.28
N ALA A 294 26.86 15.96 -4.50
CA ALA A 294 26.05 16.95 -5.20
C ALA A 294 24.62 16.47 -5.48
N ILE A 295 24.44 15.20 -5.84
CA ILE A 295 23.13 14.58 -6.04
C ILE A 295 22.33 14.58 -4.74
N TYR A 296 22.90 14.10 -3.62
CA TYR A 296 22.21 14.07 -2.33
C TYR A 296 21.82 15.47 -1.87
N LEU A 297 22.70 16.47 -2.04
CA LEU A 297 22.36 17.86 -1.77
C LEU A 297 21.14 18.30 -2.59
N ASN A 298 21.08 17.99 -3.89
CA ASN A 298 19.91 18.34 -4.69
C ASN A 298 18.66 17.55 -4.30
N LYS A 299 18.76 16.25 -3.96
CA LYS A 299 17.64 15.45 -3.43
C LYS A 299 17.05 16.07 -2.17
N ILE A 300 17.88 16.47 -1.21
CA ILE A 300 17.43 17.11 0.03
C ILE A 300 16.60 18.36 -0.28
N LEU A 301 17.04 19.17 -1.25
CA LEU A 301 16.31 20.35 -1.67
C LEU A 301 14.95 19.98 -2.28
N CYS A 302 14.88 18.96 -3.15
CA CYS A 302 13.63 18.46 -3.70
C CYS A 302 12.66 17.99 -2.61
N HIS A 303 13.10 17.13 -1.68
CA HIS A 303 12.27 16.63 -0.58
C HIS A 303 11.78 17.77 0.32
N GLN A 304 12.63 18.74 0.65
CA GLN A 304 12.22 19.92 1.41
C GLN A 304 11.15 20.76 0.68
N LYS A 305 11.18 20.83 -0.65
CA LYS A 305 10.15 21.51 -1.45
C LYS A 305 8.83 20.73 -1.51
N LEU A 306 8.89 19.41 -1.41
CA LEU A 306 7.73 18.52 -1.33
C LEU A 306 7.17 18.38 0.11
N ASN A 307 7.74 19.10 1.09
CA ASN A 307 7.45 18.95 2.53
C ASN A 307 7.71 17.54 3.09
N ASP A 308 8.55 16.77 2.40
CA ASP A 308 8.90 15.40 2.73
C ASP A 308 10.17 15.38 3.60
N HIS A 309 10.00 15.76 4.87
CA HIS A 309 11.13 16.05 5.75
C HIS A 309 11.86 14.81 6.29
N ASP A 310 11.20 13.64 6.32
CA ASP A 310 11.80 12.39 6.76
C ASP A 310 12.81 11.85 5.74
N GLU A 311 12.42 11.81 4.47
CA GLU A 311 13.25 11.39 3.35
C GLU A 311 14.40 12.38 3.14
N ALA A 312 14.15 13.68 3.36
CA ALA A 312 15.20 14.70 3.39
C ALA A 312 16.27 14.40 4.46
N LYS A 313 15.89 13.91 5.66
CA LYS A 313 16.85 13.53 6.71
C LYS A 313 17.69 12.33 6.29
N VAL A 314 17.08 11.32 5.66
CA VAL A 314 17.79 10.15 5.13
C VAL A 314 18.83 10.60 4.11
N ALA A 315 18.45 11.45 3.15
CA ALA A 315 19.37 11.99 2.16
C ALA A 315 20.50 12.84 2.79
N CYS A 316 20.22 13.60 3.86
CA CYS A 316 21.25 14.30 4.63
C CYS A 316 22.24 13.33 5.29
N MET A 317 21.76 12.22 5.85
CA MET A 317 22.62 11.21 6.46
C MET A 317 23.56 10.58 5.43
N GLU A 318 23.06 10.26 4.23
CA GLU A 318 23.91 9.76 3.14
C GLU A 318 24.93 10.80 2.66
N ALA A 319 24.53 12.07 2.54
CA ALA A 319 25.46 13.16 2.22
C ALA A 319 26.58 13.30 3.27
N LEU A 320 26.25 13.19 4.56
CA LEU A 320 27.21 13.32 5.67
C LEU A 320 28.12 12.10 5.83
N LYS A 321 27.73 10.92 5.31
CA LYS A 321 28.65 9.77 5.20
C LYS A 321 29.77 10.03 4.20
N LEU A 322 29.47 10.77 3.12
CA LEU A 322 30.45 11.17 2.11
C LEU A 322 31.30 12.35 2.59
N ASP A 323 30.67 13.37 3.18
CA ASP A 323 31.34 14.54 3.74
C ASP A 323 30.75 14.91 5.10
N SER A 324 31.39 14.41 6.16
CA SER A 324 30.97 14.60 7.55
C SER A 324 30.90 16.06 8.02
N LYS A 325 31.62 16.96 7.35
CA LYS A 325 31.70 18.39 7.69
C LYS A 325 30.96 19.27 6.68
N ASN A 326 30.09 18.68 5.86
CA ASN A 326 29.35 19.45 4.87
C ASN A 326 28.34 20.41 5.51
N VAL A 327 28.66 21.70 5.49
CA VAL A 327 27.82 22.75 6.09
C VAL A 327 26.41 22.76 5.51
N LYS A 328 26.25 22.55 4.20
CA LYS A 328 24.93 22.56 3.55
C LYS A 328 24.08 21.37 4.00
N ALA A 329 24.67 20.18 4.11
CA ALA A 329 23.95 18.99 4.56
C ALA A 329 23.55 19.11 6.04
N LEU A 330 24.46 19.55 6.92
CA LEU A 330 24.15 19.79 8.34
C LEU A 330 23.04 20.84 8.50
N TYR A 331 23.17 21.98 7.83
CA TYR A 331 22.17 23.05 7.90
C TYR A 331 20.79 22.58 7.41
N ARG A 332 20.74 21.85 6.29
CA ARG A 332 19.48 21.33 5.75
C ARG A 332 18.88 20.23 6.62
N ARG A 333 19.71 19.37 7.25
CA ARG A 333 19.24 18.40 8.24
C ARG A 333 18.61 19.09 9.45
N GLY A 334 19.25 20.13 9.96
CA GLY A 334 18.72 20.96 11.04
C GLY A 334 17.38 21.61 10.68
N MET A 335 17.24 22.12 9.45
CA MET A 335 15.98 22.64 8.94
C MET A 335 14.87 21.58 8.86
N SER A 336 15.18 20.37 8.36
CA SER A 336 14.20 19.27 8.30
C SER A 336 13.82 18.79 9.70
N ASN A 337 14.77 18.68 10.64
CA ASN A 337 14.49 18.36 12.05
C ASN A 337 13.60 19.44 12.71
N LEU A 338 13.87 20.71 12.44
CA LEU A 338 13.06 21.82 12.94
C LEU A 338 11.62 21.76 12.41
N ALA A 339 11.43 21.36 11.14
CA ALA A 339 10.11 21.19 10.53
C ALA A 339 9.33 20.01 11.14
N LEU A 340 10.01 18.90 11.46
CA LEU A 340 9.42 17.75 12.16
C LEU A 340 9.18 17.98 13.66
N GLY A 341 9.69 19.07 14.24
CA GLY A 341 9.58 19.36 15.66
C GLY A 341 10.65 18.69 16.55
N ASP A 342 11.66 18.05 15.94
CA ASP A 342 12.85 17.49 16.61
C ASP A 342 13.82 18.62 17.01
N LEU A 343 13.41 19.48 17.95
CA LEU A 343 14.12 20.73 18.27
C LEU A 343 15.54 20.52 18.81
N ASP A 344 15.76 19.52 19.65
CA ASP A 344 17.09 19.24 20.22
C ASP A 344 18.09 18.80 19.14
N ARG A 345 17.67 17.91 18.23
CA ARG A 345 18.50 17.47 17.10
C ARG A 345 18.75 18.63 16.13
N ALA A 346 17.73 19.45 15.86
CA ALA A 346 17.90 20.64 15.04
C ALA A 346 18.93 21.62 15.65
N LEU A 347 18.90 21.81 16.97
CA LEU A 347 19.86 22.66 17.65
C LEU A 347 21.29 22.10 17.58
N GLN A 348 21.46 20.77 17.72
CA GLN A 348 22.75 20.09 17.55
C GLN A 348 23.31 20.28 16.13
N ASP A 349 22.44 20.17 15.12
CA ASP A 349 22.83 20.38 13.72
C ASP A 349 23.28 21.82 13.46
N PHE A 350 22.53 22.82 13.97
CA PHE A 350 22.92 24.22 13.81
C PHE A 350 24.16 24.59 14.62
N SER A 351 24.37 24.00 15.81
CA SER A 351 25.62 24.20 16.54
C SER A 351 26.81 23.60 15.80
N ALA A 352 26.67 22.41 15.22
CA ALA A 352 27.72 21.81 14.39
C ALA A 352 28.06 22.67 13.17
N VAL A 353 27.07 23.34 12.56
CA VAL A 353 27.32 24.34 11.51
C VAL A 353 28.12 25.53 12.05
N LEU A 354 27.74 26.07 13.21
CA LEU A 354 28.41 27.24 13.81
C LEU A 354 29.83 26.93 14.33
N GLU A 355 30.12 25.67 14.66
CA GLU A 355 31.48 25.21 14.96
C GLU A 355 32.40 25.26 13.73
N ILE A 356 31.84 25.03 12.54
CA ILE A 356 32.59 25.06 11.27
C ILE A 356 32.62 26.48 10.68
N GLU A 357 31.48 27.17 10.65
CA GLU A 357 31.30 28.52 10.13
C GLU A 357 30.64 29.43 11.20
N PRO A 358 31.43 30.02 12.11
CA PRO A 358 30.90 30.88 13.17
C PRO A 358 30.13 32.11 12.66
N GLU A 359 30.49 32.62 11.48
CA GLU A 359 29.89 33.81 10.86
C GLU A 359 28.55 33.53 10.14
N ASN A 360 28.07 32.28 10.14
CA ASN A 360 26.85 31.90 9.43
C ASN A 360 25.60 32.44 10.15
N LYS A 361 25.19 33.66 9.79
CA LYS A 361 24.01 34.36 10.36
C LYS A 361 22.72 33.54 10.24
N ALA A 362 22.57 32.76 9.17
CA ALA A 362 21.38 31.94 8.95
C ALA A 362 21.30 30.82 10.01
N ALA A 363 22.42 30.15 10.31
CA ALA A 363 22.48 29.14 11.37
C ALA A 363 22.30 29.75 12.76
N GLN A 364 22.88 30.92 13.04
CA GLN A 364 22.68 31.62 14.32
C GLN A 364 21.21 31.97 14.58
N ASN A 365 20.52 32.49 13.57
CA ASN A 365 19.10 32.83 13.67
C ASN A 365 18.25 31.58 13.94
N GLN A 366 18.48 30.49 13.19
CA GLN A 366 17.72 29.24 13.38
C GLN A 366 18.02 28.59 14.74
N ALA A 367 19.27 28.59 15.20
CA ALA A 367 19.63 28.10 16.53
C ALA A 367 18.91 28.90 17.64
N THR A 368 18.78 30.21 17.48
CA THR A 368 18.03 31.07 18.42
C THR A 368 16.54 30.73 18.42
N ILE A 369 15.95 30.52 17.24
CA ILE A 369 14.56 30.06 17.10
C ILE A 369 14.36 28.71 17.81
N CYS A 370 15.26 27.74 17.60
CA CYS A 370 15.20 26.45 18.28
C CYS A 370 15.25 26.61 19.80
N LYS A 371 16.21 27.40 20.33
CA LYS A 371 16.32 27.67 21.78
C LYS A 371 15.04 28.29 22.35
N HIS A 372 14.44 29.26 21.66
CA HIS A 372 13.20 29.88 22.08
C HIS A 372 12.04 28.88 22.07
N LYS A 373 11.92 28.05 21.02
CA LYS A 373 10.89 27.01 20.93
C LYS A 373 11.05 25.94 22.02
N ILE A 374 12.28 25.48 22.30
CA ILE A 374 12.57 24.52 23.38
C ILE A 374 12.16 25.11 24.73
N LYS A 375 12.52 26.37 24.99
CA LYS A 375 12.12 27.06 26.23
C LYS A 375 10.60 27.16 26.35
N ALA A 376 9.92 27.59 25.29
CA ALA A 376 8.47 27.69 25.28
C ALA A 376 7.79 26.33 25.49
N TYR A 377 8.29 25.27 24.86
CA TYR A 377 7.81 23.89 25.04
C TYR A 377 7.97 23.42 26.48
N ASN A 378 9.15 23.63 27.08
CA ASN A 378 9.41 23.28 28.48
C ASN A 378 8.53 24.06 29.46
N ASP A 379 8.29 25.35 29.19
CA ASP A 379 7.40 26.18 30.02
C ASP A 379 5.94 25.75 29.90
N GLN A 380 5.48 25.34 28.71
CA GLN A 380 4.16 24.74 28.52
C GLN A 380 4.03 23.40 29.26
N GLN A 381 5.02 22.52 29.12
CA GLN A 381 5.06 21.23 29.83
C GLN A 381 4.95 21.45 31.35
N LYS A 382 5.73 22.36 31.93
CA LYS A 382 5.64 22.71 33.36
C LYS A 382 4.24 23.14 33.78
N LYS A 383 3.55 23.96 32.98
CA LYS A 383 2.17 24.38 33.25
C LYS A 383 1.19 23.21 33.19
N VAL A 384 1.32 22.34 32.18
CA VAL A 384 0.48 21.13 32.06
C VAL A 384 0.68 20.21 33.26
N PHE A 385 1.94 19.94 33.65
CA PHE A 385 2.25 19.12 34.83
C PHE A 385 1.72 19.76 36.13
N ALA A 386 1.86 21.07 36.31
CA ALA A 386 1.29 21.78 37.47
C ALA A 386 -0.25 21.67 37.53
N ASN A 387 -0.93 21.81 36.39
CA ASN A 387 -2.38 21.65 36.29
C ASN A 387 -2.82 20.19 36.53
N MET A 388 -2.05 19.21 36.06
CA MET A 388 -2.31 17.80 36.36
C MET A 388 -2.13 17.50 37.85
N PHE A 389 -1.04 17.99 38.47
CA PHE A 389 -0.78 17.80 39.90
C PHE A 389 -1.88 18.38 40.78
N THR A 390 -2.34 19.59 40.48
CA THR A 390 -3.47 20.21 41.20
C THR A 390 -4.77 19.43 41.02
N LYS A 391 -5.05 18.92 39.81
CA LYS A 391 -6.22 18.08 39.56
C LYS A 391 -6.16 16.74 40.30
N PHE A 392 -5.00 16.10 40.37
CA PHE A 392 -4.81 14.86 41.15
C PHE A 392 -4.97 15.12 42.64
N ALA A 393 -4.38 16.19 43.18
CA ALA A 393 -4.57 16.56 44.58
C ALA A 393 -6.04 16.85 44.93
N GLN A 394 -6.79 17.49 44.03
CA GLN A 394 -8.24 17.68 44.17
C GLN A 394 -9.01 16.35 44.12
N SER A 395 -8.59 15.40 43.29
CA SER A 395 -9.20 14.07 43.23
C SER A 395 -8.93 13.25 44.49
N ASP A 396 -7.70 13.30 45.02
CA ASP A 396 -7.32 12.57 46.22
C ASP A 396 -8.03 13.13 47.45
N SER A 397 -8.15 14.46 47.56
CA SER A 397 -8.95 15.10 48.61
C SER A 397 -10.44 14.76 48.51
N LYS A 398 -11.02 14.69 47.30
CA LYS A 398 -12.40 14.21 47.11
C LYS A 398 -12.57 12.75 47.53
N LYS A 399 -11.65 11.86 47.13
CA LYS A 399 -11.67 10.45 47.56
C LYS A 399 -11.56 10.31 49.07
N ALA A 400 -10.68 11.08 49.71
CA ALA A 400 -10.52 11.09 51.16
C ALA A 400 -11.81 11.56 51.87
N GLN A 401 -12.48 12.59 51.32
CA GLN A 401 -13.78 13.04 51.83
C GLN A 401 -14.87 11.98 51.64
N GLU A 402 -14.91 11.31 50.49
CA GLU A 402 -15.83 10.20 50.24
C GLU A 402 -15.57 9.02 51.20
N GLU A 403 -14.32 8.62 51.42
CA GLU A 403 -13.94 7.59 52.38
C GLU A 403 -14.32 7.98 53.81
N GLN A 404 -14.07 9.22 54.22
CA GLN A 404 -14.46 9.73 55.53
C GLN A 404 -15.99 9.72 55.71
N SER A 405 -16.76 10.04 54.66
CA SER A 405 -18.23 9.97 54.71
C SER A 405 -18.77 8.53 54.75
N ARG A 406 -18.00 7.55 54.28
CA ARG A 406 -18.33 6.12 54.36
C ARG A 406 -17.99 5.51 55.72
N GLN A 407 -17.17 6.17 56.54
CA GLN A 407 -16.90 5.71 57.89
C GLN A 407 -18.15 5.91 58.77
N PRO A 408 -18.55 4.90 59.57
CA PRO A 408 -19.72 5.02 60.44
C PRO A 408 -19.53 6.12 61.48
N ASP A 409 -20.56 6.94 61.67
CA ASP A 409 -20.59 8.08 62.60
C ASP A 409 -20.61 7.58 64.06
N VAL A 410 -19.42 7.36 64.63
CA VAL A 410 -19.23 6.89 66.01
C VAL A 410 -19.79 7.86 67.07
N MET A 411 -20.13 9.10 66.70
CA MET A 411 -20.73 10.10 67.59
C MET A 411 -22.27 10.11 67.54
N LYS A 412 -22.89 9.40 66.57
CA LYS A 412 -24.35 9.17 66.52
C LYS A 412 -24.80 7.86 67.14
N GLN A 413 -23.89 6.99 67.58
CA GLN A 413 -24.26 5.99 68.59
C GLN A 413 -24.63 6.77 69.86
N LYS A 414 -25.92 6.67 70.22
CA LYS A 414 -26.53 7.27 71.41
C LYS A 414 -25.53 7.29 72.58
N PHE A 415 -25.06 8.48 72.92
CA PHE A 415 -24.50 8.76 74.24
C PHE A 415 -25.68 8.83 75.21
N GLY A 416 -26.13 7.67 75.71
CA GLY A 416 -27.31 7.58 76.56
C GLY A 416 -27.39 6.25 77.30
N GLU A 417 -26.97 6.31 78.57
CA GLU A 417 -27.31 5.49 79.75
C GLU A 417 -26.04 5.18 80.58
N TRP A 418 -25.52 6.22 81.25
CA TRP A 418 -24.64 6.05 82.43
C TRP A 418 -25.51 6.05 83.68
N GLY A 419 -26.27 4.98 83.86
CA GLY A 419 -27.14 4.75 85.01
C GLY A 419 -28.23 3.75 84.64
N ASP A 420 -28.22 2.60 85.32
CA ASP A 420 -29.19 1.49 85.27
C ASP A 420 -28.97 0.37 84.23
N ASP A 421 -27.73 0.12 83.81
CA ASP A 421 -27.31 -1.25 83.50
C ASP A 421 -26.77 -1.87 84.80
N GLU A 422 -27.64 -2.56 85.54
CA GLU A 422 -27.27 -3.57 86.53
C GLU A 422 -26.43 -4.64 85.82
N ARG A 423 -25.13 -4.38 85.70
CA ARG A 423 -24.16 -5.40 85.32
C ARG A 423 -24.14 -6.40 86.46
N GLU A 424 -24.83 -7.51 86.29
CA GLU A 424 -24.60 -8.72 87.06
C GLU A 424 -23.10 -9.05 86.98
N HIS A 425 -22.36 -8.63 88.00
CA HIS A 425 -20.97 -9.01 88.17
C HIS A 425 -20.98 -10.30 88.99
N GLU A 426 -20.44 -11.39 88.43
CA GLU A 426 -20.18 -12.60 89.20
C GLU A 426 -19.18 -12.31 90.32
N PRO A 427 -19.46 -12.63 91.58
CA PRO A 427 -18.60 -12.28 92.71
C PRO A 427 -17.17 -12.74 92.45
N THR A 428 -16.22 -11.84 92.65
CA THR A 428 -14.80 -12.15 92.53
C THR A 428 -14.42 -13.26 93.50
N ARG A 429 -13.38 -14.02 93.17
CA ARG A 429 -12.89 -15.12 94.02
C ARG A 429 -12.63 -14.69 95.48
N PHE A 430 -12.24 -13.44 95.69
CA PHE A 430 -12.04 -12.86 97.02
C PHE A 430 -13.36 -12.70 97.81
N GLU A 431 -14.43 -12.30 97.14
CA GLU A 431 -15.78 -12.13 97.71
C GLU A 431 -16.44 -13.47 98.00
N GLN A 432 -16.16 -14.50 97.18
CA GLN A 432 -16.60 -15.88 97.46
C GLN A 432 -15.90 -16.48 98.69
N GLU A 433 -14.63 -16.15 98.89
CA GLU A 433 -13.83 -16.65 100.02
C GLU A 433 -14.06 -15.88 101.33
N ASN A 434 -14.71 -14.70 101.29
CA ASN A 434 -14.96 -13.86 102.47
C ASN A 434 -16.40 -13.28 102.46
N PRO A 435 -17.43 -14.11 102.73
CA PRO A 435 -18.84 -13.74 102.55
C PRO A 435 -19.35 -12.67 103.55
N ASP A 436 -18.60 -12.36 104.60
CA ASP A 436 -19.01 -11.42 105.65
C ASP A 436 -18.42 -10.00 105.49
N VAL A 437 -17.84 -9.68 104.33
CA VAL A 437 -17.25 -8.35 104.07
C VAL A 437 -18.33 -7.34 103.69
N ILE A 438 -18.51 -6.32 104.54
CA ILE A 438 -19.55 -5.29 104.40
C ILE A 438 -19.01 -4.10 103.60
N MET A 439 -19.59 -3.84 102.42
CA MET A 439 -19.17 -2.73 101.54
C MET A 439 -20.14 -1.55 101.61
N LEU A 440 -19.59 -0.34 101.57
CA LEU A 440 -20.31 0.92 101.76
C LEU A 440 -20.90 1.38 100.42
N ASN A 441 -22.23 1.46 100.32
CA ASN A 441 -22.87 1.91 99.08
C ASN A 441 -22.88 3.46 99.03
N ASP A 442 -22.12 4.00 98.09
CA ASP A 442 -21.74 5.43 98.04
C ASP A 442 -22.90 6.39 97.72
N LEU A 443 -24.05 5.90 97.23
CA LEU A 443 -25.19 6.77 96.98
C LEU A 443 -26.02 7.08 98.24
N HIS A 444 -26.09 6.18 99.24
CA HIS A 444 -26.96 6.35 100.41
C HIS A 444 -26.29 6.13 101.79
N LYS A 445 -24.98 5.86 101.84
CA LYS A 445 -24.16 5.79 103.08
C LYS A 445 -24.82 4.99 104.22
N GLN A 446 -25.40 3.84 103.91
CA GLN A 446 -25.76 2.83 104.90
C GLN A 446 -25.12 1.51 104.52
N PHE A 447 -24.55 0.84 105.51
CA PHE A 447 -23.99 -0.49 105.36
C PHE A 447 -25.11 -1.52 105.45
N ARG A 448 -25.16 -2.44 104.49
CA ARG A 448 -25.96 -3.66 104.60
C ARG A 448 -25.08 -4.85 104.22
N ASN A 449 -25.29 -5.96 104.93
CA ASN A 449 -24.80 -7.26 104.49
C ASN A 449 -25.49 -7.63 103.18
N MET A 450 -24.72 -8.27 102.31
CA MET A 450 -25.08 -8.60 100.93
C MET A 450 -26.45 -9.27 100.82
#